data_AF-A0A949XFW3-F1
#
_entry.id   AF-A0A949XFW3-F1
#
_cell.length_a   1.000
_cell.length_b   1.000
_cell.length_c   1.000
_cell.angle_alpha   90.00
_cell.angle_beta   90.00
_cell.angle_gamma   90.00
#
_symmetry.space_group_name_H-M   'P 1'
#
loop_
_entity.id
_entity.type
_entity.pdbx_description
1 polymer ?
#
loop_
_entity_poly.entity_id
_entity_poly.type
_entity_poly.pdbx_seq_one_letter_code
_entity_poly.pdbx_strand_id
1 'polypeptide(L)'
;MQAAAHTPGGYGGVPQNVGKEFVGDSSKRIQAAGIAFMAGGKVLLMKRGDGGDYAGHWAFPGGHIEPEEGAEEAARREVLEEAGYSTTGAIRNIAFTDNGYCQFTLFGKNCQEFAPVLNDENTEFIWAAPDEYPEPLHPGTKLILDGNALDQIDVSKMTELDIARMIASCELTSPQRWANMSLFALRITGTGTAYRSAHDEYVYRPPELYLNDEFLQRCNGLQVIWVHPPEDRLDSEEFRKRTIGAILLPYIQGDEVWGVAKIYDDVAIQIMSDPERPLSTSPTVVFRETDGNSEVTLDTGEKLLIEGRPFLLDHLAVCEYGVWDKGGNPKGVLNSTSEALKMTEEEKKAEEKAKADAELAELKAKADAYDGLMKAKADAEEEAKKKAEEEEETKAKKVAADSEEEKAKADAARIDKAIADGVAAGLKAIEARLPKARSDADFAAMASAQARADSVAHAFGKSAPRPLDGEDLTGYRQRLLSDFQSHSPSWKGAKLTDISDSAVLDIAEKQIYADAMIAANTPGAPSGGGLREVKNRSDAGHSISMFYGDPSAWMSKFKMPTRRVTHINKGA
;
A
#
# COMPACT_ATOMS: atom_id res chain seq x y z
N MET A 1 7.27 -16.21 -43.35
CA MET A 1 7.82 -17.52 -42.92
C MET A 1 9.03 -17.21 -42.06
N GLN A 2 9.20 -17.75 -40.85
CA GLN A 2 8.38 -18.69 -40.09
C GLN A 2 8.62 -18.42 -38.60
N ALA A 3 7.58 -18.38 -37.77
CA ALA A 3 7.72 -18.09 -36.34
C ALA A 3 8.21 -19.32 -35.58
N ALA A 4 9.09 -19.12 -34.59
CA ALA A 4 9.54 -20.17 -33.68
C ALA A 4 8.57 -20.27 -32.48
N ALA A 5 7.94 -21.43 -32.32
CA ALA A 5 7.06 -21.71 -31.19
C ALA A 5 7.84 -22.30 -30.01
N HIS A 6 7.33 -22.05 -28.79
CA HIS A 6 7.86 -22.63 -27.55
C HIS A 6 7.90 -24.16 -27.57
N THR A 7 8.90 -24.72 -26.87
CA THR A 7 8.94 -26.15 -26.51
C THR A 7 8.93 -26.28 -24.99
N PRO A 8 7.87 -26.80 -24.36
CA PRO A 8 7.89 -27.20 -22.95
C PRO A 8 8.77 -28.45 -22.80
N GLY A 9 9.67 -28.45 -21.81
CA GLY A 9 10.52 -29.60 -21.52
C GLY A 9 9.71 -30.80 -21.04
N GLY A 10 9.96 -31.98 -21.62
CA GLY A 10 9.28 -33.21 -21.24
C GLY A 10 9.78 -33.80 -19.91
N TYR A 11 8.85 -34.22 -19.06
CA TYR A 11 9.15 -34.98 -17.84
C TYR A 11 9.43 -36.45 -18.16
N GLY A 12 10.44 -37.03 -17.50
CA GLY A 12 10.92 -38.39 -17.75
C GLY A 12 9.95 -39.46 -17.25
N GLY A 13 9.64 -40.44 -18.11
CA GLY A 13 8.87 -41.62 -17.74
C GLY A 13 9.71 -42.63 -16.96
N VAL A 14 9.11 -43.21 -15.91
CA VAL A 14 9.66 -44.35 -15.13
C VAL A 14 9.00 -45.65 -15.62
N PRO A 15 9.68 -46.81 -15.60
CA PRO A 15 9.31 -47.93 -16.49
C PRO A 15 7.99 -48.64 -16.17
N GLN A 16 7.20 -48.91 -17.22
CA GLN A 16 6.17 -49.94 -17.17
C GLN A 16 6.83 -51.32 -17.02
N ASN A 17 6.64 -51.99 -15.86
CA ASN A 17 6.47 -53.46 -15.73
C ASN A 17 6.46 -53.92 -14.26
N VAL A 18 5.29 -53.86 -13.60
CA VAL A 18 4.87 -54.78 -12.52
C VAL A 18 3.35 -54.73 -12.39
N GLY A 19 2.69 -55.87 -12.14
CA GLY A 19 1.28 -55.91 -11.68
C GLY A 19 0.17 -56.01 -12.74
N LYS A 20 0.14 -57.10 -13.53
CA LYS A 20 -1.10 -57.51 -14.24
C LYS A 20 -2.07 -58.21 -13.27
N GLU A 21 -2.83 -57.48 -12.45
CA GLU A 21 -3.98 -58.10 -11.75
C GLU A 21 -5.13 -57.16 -11.34
N PHE A 22 -5.27 -55.98 -11.95
CA PHE A 22 -6.45 -55.12 -11.77
C PHE A 22 -6.96 -54.60 -13.12
N VAL A 23 -8.07 -55.17 -13.60
CA VAL A 23 -8.92 -54.57 -14.64
C VAL A 23 -10.25 -54.21 -13.97
N GLY A 24 -10.25 -53.08 -13.27
CA GLY A 24 -11.49 -52.41 -12.87
C GLY A 24 -12.21 -51.84 -14.10
N ASP A 25 -13.53 -51.69 -14.02
CA ASP A 25 -14.35 -51.17 -15.12
C ASP A 25 -13.87 -49.78 -15.57
N SER A 26 -13.62 -49.62 -16.87
CA SER A 26 -12.96 -48.46 -17.46
C SER A 26 -13.90 -47.28 -17.71
N SER A 27 -14.99 -47.17 -16.94
CA SER A 27 -16.12 -46.28 -17.26
C SER A 27 -16.09 -44.91 -16.56
N LYS A 28 -15.34 -44.74 -15.47
CA LYS A 28 -14.99 -43.44 -14.88
C LYS A 28 -13.59 -43.47 -14.26
N ARG A 29 -12.66 -42.69 -14.83
CA ARG A 29 -11.44 -42.28 -14.12
C ARG A 29 -11.82 -41.19 -13.13
N ILE A 30 -11.34 -41.31 -11.89
CA ILE A 30 -11.45 -40.28 -10.87
C ILE A 30 -10.33 -39.26 -11.09
N GLN A 31 -10.64 -37.97 -10.93
CA GLN A 31 -9.65 -36.91 -10.81
C GLN A 31 -9.75 -36.31 -9.41
N ALA A 32 -8.60 -36.08 -8.80
CA ALA A 32 -8.47 -35.69 -7.41
C ALA A 32 -7.28 -34.74 -7.22
N ALA A 33 -7.30 -33.93 -6.19
CA ALA A 33 -6.21 -33.01 -5.86
C ALA A 33 -6.11 -32.75 -4.36
N GLY A 34 -4.92 -32.34 -3.90
CA GLY A 34 -4.65 -32.08 -2.49
C GLY A 34 -3.42 -31.21 -2.27
N ILE A 35 -3.10 -30.93 -1.00
CA ILE A 35 -1.98 -30.05 -0.64
C ILE A 35 -1.09 -30.69 0.44
N ALA A 36 0.19 -30.86 0.12
CA ALA A 36 1.23 -31.14 1.10
C ALA A 36 1.69 -29.82 1.75
N PHE A 37 1.29 -29.64 3.01
CA PHE A 37 1.80 -28.55 3.83
C PHE A 37 3.10 -28.96 4.51
N MET A 38 4.14 -28.14 4.36
CA MET A 38 5.45 -28.30 5.00
C MET A 38 5.68 -27.22 6.05
N ALA A 39 6.13 -27.62 7.23
CA ALA A 39 6.51 -26.72 8.31
C ALA A 39 7.69 -27.33 9.10
N GLY A 40 8.80 -26.61 9.21
CA GLY A 40 9.96 -27.05 10.01
C GLY A 40 10.57 -28.40 9.57
N GLY A 41 10.45 -28.78 8.29
CA GLY A 41 10.89 -30.07 7.77
C GLY A 41 9.89 -31.23 7.98
N LYS A 42 8.73 -30.98 8.60
CA LYS A 42 7.63 -31.94 8.75
C LYS A 42 6.55 -31.69 7.72
N VAL A 43 5.79 -32.74 7.38
CA VAL A 43 4.61 -32.68 6.51
C VAL A 43 3.33 -32.98 7.28
N LEU A 44 2.24 -32.28 6.96
CA LEU A 44 0.91 -32.57 7.51
C LEU A 44 0.33 -33.84 6.86
N LEU A 45 -0.07 -34.80 7.69
CA LEU A 45 -0.83 -35.99 7.30
C LEU A 45 -2.09 -36.11 8.15
N MET A 46 -3.17 -36.60 7.54
CA MET A 46 -4.48 -36.78 8.15
C MET A 46 -4.96 -38.22 7.98
N LYS A 47 -5.58 -38.77 9.02
CA LYS A 47 -6.00 -40.16 9.12
C LYS A 47 -7.46 -40.31 8.71
N ARG A 48 -7.69 -40.98 7.59
CA ARG A 48 -9.01 -41.16 6.97
C ARG A 48 -9.94 -41.92 7.91
N GLY A 49 -11.18 -41.45 8.03
CA GLY A 49 -12.24 -42.05 8.84
C GLY A 49 -12.82 -43.34 8.24
N ASP A 50 -13.76 -43.94 8.95
CA ASP A 50 -14.29 -45.28 8.64
C ASP A 50 -15.23 -45.34 7.42
N GLY A 51 -15.61 -44.19 6.86
CA GLY A 51 -16.64 -44.08 5.82
C GLY A 51 -16.16 -44.19 4.36
N GLY A 52 -14.85 -44.16 4.10
CA GLY A 52 -14.29 -44.03 2.74
C GLY A 52 -13.24 -45.07 2.36
N ASP A 53 -12.80 -45.01 1.10
CA ASP A 53 -11.68 -45.83 0.60
C ASP A 53 -10.43 -45.62 1.44
N TYR A 54 -9.73 -46.72 1.75
CA TYR A 54 -8.55 -46.75 2.63
C TYR A 54 -8.81 -46.13 4.02
N ALA A 55 -9.95 -46.44 4.64
CA ALA A 55 -10.23 -46.13 6.04
C ALA A 55 -9.03 -46.46 6.96
N GLY A 56 -8.79 -45.59 7.94
CA GLY A 56 -7.67 -45.67 8.88
C GLY A 56 -6.28 -45.40 8.30
N HIS A 57 -6.14 -45.15 6.99
CA HIS A 57 -4.86 -44.80 6.39
C HIS A 57 -4.57 -43.30 6.48
N TRP A 58 -3.28 -42.97 6.51
CA TRP A 58 -2.79 -41.60 6.55
C TRP A 58 -2.52 -41.06 5.14
N ALA A 59 -3.03 -39.86 4.84
CA ALA A 59 -2.95 -39.21 3.54
C ALA A 59 -2.61 -37.71 3.68
N PHE A 60 -2.29 -37.06 2.55
CA PHE A 60 -2.37 -35.59 2.48
C PHE A 60 -3.84 -35.17 2.45
N PRO A 61 -4.21 -33.99 2.97
CA PRO A 61 -5.54 -33.45 2.76
C PRO A 61 -5.80 -33.20 1.27
N GLY A 62 -6.98 -33.57 0.81
CA GLY A 62 -7.35 -33.55 -0.61
C GLY A 62 -8.35 -34.65 -0.98
N GLY A 63 -9.23 -34.32 -1.92
CA GLY A 63 -10.30 -35.17 -2.40
C GLY A 63 -10.58 -34.98 -3.88
N HIS A 64 -11.85 -35.02 -4.26
CA HIS A 64 -12.27 -35.13 -5.66
C HIS A 64 -12.30 -33.75 -6.33
N ILE A 65 -11.99 -33.70 -7.63
CA ILE A 65 -12.22 -32.49 -8.43
C ILE A 65 -13.69 -32.50 -8.88
N GLU A 66 -14.44 -31.45 -8.55
CA GLU A 66 -15.84 -31.30 -8.97
C GLU A 66 -15.97 -30.88 -10.45
N PRO A 67 -17.14 -31.07 -11.08
CA PRO A 67 -17.39 -30.55 -12.43
C PRO A 67 -17.20 -29.04 -12.51
N GLU A 68 -16.50 -28.58 -13.55
CA GLU A 68 -16.10 -27.17 -13.78
C GLU A 68 -15.05 -26.60 -12.80
N GLU A 69 -14.55 -27.38 -11.83
CA GLU A 69 -13.54 -26.96 -10.85
C GLU A 69 -12.10 -27.20 -11.34
N GLY A 70 -11.17 -26.27 -11.02
CA GLY A 70 -9.74 -26.48 -11.28
C GLY A 70 -9.06 -27.36 -10.22
N ALA A 71 -7.99 -28.10 -10.58
CA ALA A 71 -7.27 -28.94 -9.62
C ALA A 71 -6.71 -28.17 -8.40
N GLU A 72 -6.29 -26.92 -8.58
CA GLU A 72 -5.87 -26.04 -7.48
C GLU A 72 -7.05 -25.60 -6.61
N GLU A 73 -8.20 -25.32 -7.22
CA GLU A 73 -9.43 -24.90 -6.54
C GLU A 73 -9.97 -26.03 -5.67
N ALA A 74 -10.08 -27.23 -6.23
CA ALA A 74 -10.40 -28.47 -5.52
C ALA A 74 -9.47 -28.69 -4.33
N ALA A 75 -8.15 -28.61 -4.54
CA ALA A 75 -7.17 -28.80 -3.46
C ALA A 75 -7.32 -27.77 -2.32
N ARG A 76 -7.79 -26.55 -2.62
CA ARG A 76 -8.06 -25.51 -1.60
C ARG A 76 -9.40 -25.73 -0.89
N ARG A 77 -10.45 -26.12 -1.62
CA ARG A 77 -11.77 -26.46 -1.07
C ARG A 77 -11.67 -27.66 -0.12
N GLU A 78 -11.09 -28.76 -0.58
CA GLU A 78 -10.92 -29.99 0.19
C GLU A 78 -10.13 -29.75 1.49
N VAL A 79 -9.05 -28.96 1.46
CA VAL A 79 -8.32 -28.55 2.68
C VAL A 79 -9.18 -27.69 3.62
N LEU A 80 -10.05 -26.83 3.09
CA LEU A 80 -10.97 -26.05 3.92
C LEU A 80 -12.05 -26.94 4.56
N GLU A 81 -12.52 -27.96 3.85
CA GLU A 81 -13.56 -28.89 4.28
C GLU A 81 -13.04 -29.95 5.27
N GLU A 82 -11.93 -30.62 4.96
CA GLU A 82 -11.33 -31.68 5.77
C GLU A 82 -10.51 -31.16 6.96
N ALA A 83 -9.83 -30.01 6.80
CA ALA A 83 -8.87 -29.50 7.78
C ALA A 83 -9.27 -28.15 8.40
N GLY A 84 -10.39 -27.54 7.99
CA GLY A 84 -10.85 -26.23 8.48
C GLY A 84 -9.90 -25.08 8.17
N TYR A 85 -8.98 -25.24 7.22
CA TYR A 85 -7.86 -24.33 7.00
C TYR A 85 -7.97 -23.60 5.66
N SER A 86 -8.27 -22.29 5.69
CA SER A 86 -8.24 -21.47 4.48
C SER A 86 -6.80 -21.15 4.08
N THR A 87 -6.34 -21.79 3.00
CA THR A 87 -5.00 -21.56 2.45
C THR A 87 -5.04 -20.51 1.34
N THR A 88 -4.45 -19.34 1.59
CA THR A 88 -4.36 -18.21 0.63
C THR A 88 -2.95 -18.10 0.01
N GLY A 89 -2.77 -17.25 -1.01
CA GLY A 89 -1.47 -17.09 -1.70
C GLY A 89 -1.06 -18.32 -2.52
N ALA A 90 0.12 -18.25 -3.16
CA ALA A 90 0.55 -19.26 -4.14
C ALA A 90 0.75 -20.67 -3.55
N ILE A 91 0.45 -21.69 -4.34
CA ILE A 91 0.79 -23.09 -4.09
C ILE A 91 1.49 -23.66 -5.32
N ARG A 92 2.46 -24.56 -5.13
CA ARG A 92 3.27 -25.12 -6.22
C ARG A 92 2.77 -26.51 -6.59
N ASN A 93 2.51 -26.79 -7.86
CA ASN A 93 2.30 -28.18 -8.30
C ASN A 93 3.62 -28.96 -8.15
N ILE A 94 3.66 -29.99 -7.30
CA ILE A 94 4.88 -30.74 -6.98
C ILE A 94 4.84 -32.21 -7.44
N ALA A 95 3.66 -32.81 -7.60
CA ALA A 95 3.55 -34.18 -8.09
C ALA A 95 2.24 -34.43 -8.84
N PHE A 96 2.31 -35.38 -9.77
CA PHE A 96 1.16 -35.97 -10.44
C PHE A 96 1.31 -37.49 -10.43
N THR A 97 0.26 -38.21 -10.04
CA THR A 97 0.23 -39.68 -10.01
C THR A 97 -1.03 -40.21 -10.69
N ASP A 98 -0.89 -41.15 -11.63
CA ASP A 98 -1.99 -41.86 -12.30
C ASP A 98 -1.82 -43.36 -12.06
N ASN A 99 -2.75 -43.99 -11.33
CA ASN A 99 -2.76 -45.43 -11.07
C ASN A 99 -3.70 -46.21 -12.03
N GLY A 100 -4.20 -45.57 -13.08
CA GLY A 100 -5.17 -46.08 -14.04
C GLY A 100 -6.63 -45.88 -13.63
N TYR A 101 -6.91 -45.73 -12.33
CA TYR A 101 -8.25 -45.51 -11.75
C TYR A 101 -8.44 -44.06 -11.28
N CYS A 102 -7.43 -43.51 -10.59
CA CYS A 102 -7.40 -42.15 -10.07
C CYS A 102 -6.18 -41.40 -10.61
N GLN A 103 -6.41 -40.16 -11.06
CA GLN A 103 -5.39 -39.17 -11.38
C GLN A 103 -5.36 -38.13 -10.24
N PHE A 104 -4.27 -38.11 -9.48
CA PHE A 104 -4.11 -37.23 -8.33
C PHE A 104 -3.04 -36.16 -8.61
N THR A 105 -3.40 -34.90 -8.38
CA THR A 105 -2.51 -33.74 -8.49
C THR A 105 -2.20 -33.18 -7.12
N LEU A 106 -0.93 -33.23 -6.72
CA LEU A 106 -0.50 -32.70 -5.42
C LEU A 106 0.15 -31.33 -5.59
N PHE A 107 -0.41 -30.37 -4.86
CA PHE A 107 0.22 -29.07 -4.64
C PHE A 107 1.02 -29.08 -3.34
N GLY A 108 1.95 -28.14 -3.23
CA GLY A 108 2.87 -28.02 -2.12
C GLY A 108 2.94 -26.60 -1.61
N LYS A 109 3.02 -26.43 -0.29
CA LYS A 109 3.10 -25.10 0.34
C LYS A 109 3.86 -25.14 1.67
N ASN A 110 4.74 -24.16 1.88
CA ASN A 110 5.32 -23.89 3.19
C ASN A 110 4.36 -23.07 4.05
N CYS A 111 4.28 -23.40 5.33
CA CYS A 111 3.53 -22.65 6.32
C CYS A 111 4.15 -22.78 7.72
N GLN A 112 3.50 -22.16 8.71
CA GLN A 112 3.71 -22.52 10.12
C GLN A 112 2.82 -23.72 10.46
N GLU A 113 3.26 -24.56 11.41
CA GLU A 113 2.42 -25.65 11.92
C GLU A 113 1.08 -25.08 12.42
N PHE A 114 -0.02 -25.65 11.94
CA PHE A 114 -1.37 -25.34 12.40
C PHE A 114 -2.06 -26.62 12.90
N ALA A 115 -3.13 -26.45 13.68
CA ALA A 115 -3.99 -27.54 14.12
C ALA A 115 -5.24 -27.59 13.23
N PRO A 116 -5.39 -28.63 12.38
CA PRO A 116 -6.62 -28.87 11.61
C PRO A 116 -7.87 -28.94 12.50
N VAL A 117 -8.98 -28.40 12.01
CA VAL A 117 -10.32 -28.67 12.54
C VAL A 117 -10.92 -29.76 11.67
N LEU A 118 -10.85 -31.00 12.17
CA LEU A 118 -11.26 -32.19 11.42
C LEU A 118 -12.78 -32.41 11.43
N ASN A 119 -13.28 -33.14 10.43
CA ASN A 119 -14.67 -33.55 10.25
C ASN A 119 -14.80 -35.10 10.27
N ASP A 120 -15.97 -35.66 9.93
CA ASP A 120 -16.19 -37.12 9.96
C ASP A 120 -15.34 -37.92 8.94
N GLU A 121 -14.70 -37.25 7.97
CA GLU A 121 -13.85 -37.87 6.95
C GLU A 121 -12.41 -38.11 7.44
N ASN A 122 -11.97 -37.40 8.49
CA ASN A 122 -10.61 -37.52 9.05
C ASN A 122 -10.64 -37.52 10.58
N THR A 123 -10.02 -38.53 11.20
CA THR A 123 -10.15 -38.79 12.66
C THR A 123 -8.98 -38.26 13.48
N GLU A 124 -7.78 -38.21 12.91
CA GLU A 124 -6.53 -37.79 13.56
C GLU A 124 -5.67 -37.00 12.56
N PHE A 125 -4.76 -36.15 13.05
CA PHE A 125 -3.76 -35.47 12.23
C PHE A 125 -2.38 -35.55 12.89
N ILE A 126 -1.32 -35.44 12.09
CA ILE A 126 0.06 -35.38 12.57
C ILE A 126 0.92 -34.50 11.65
N TRP A 127 1.85 -33.75 12.25
CA TRP A 127 3.00 -33.18 11.55
C TRP A 127 4.16 -34.18 11.69
N ALA A 128 4.44 -34.94 10.63
CA ALA A 128 5.41 -36.03 10.66
C ALA A 128 6.74 -35.63 10.00
N ALA A 129 7.86 -35.98 10.63
CA ALA A 129 9.19 -35.89 10.03
C ALA A 129 9.42 -37.01 8.99
N PRO A 130 10.39 -36.89 8.07
CA PRO A 130 10.61 -37.87 7.00
C PRO A 130 10.92 -39.31 7.43
N ASP A 131 11.36 -39.49 8.68
CA ASP A 131 11.67 -40.76 9.33
C ASP A 131 10.62 -41.20 10.37
N GLU A 132 9.57 -40.40 10.57
CA GLU A 132 8.50 -40.60 11.58
C GLU A 132 7.09 -40.65 10.95
N TYR A 133 6.97 -41.02 9.67
CA TYR A 133 5.67 -41.17 9.03
C TYR A 133 4.80 -42.25 9.71
N PRO A 134 3.51 -41.97 9.96
CA PRO A 134 2.58 -42.94 10.55
C PRO A 134 2.18 -44.01 9.53
N GLU A 135 1.78 -45.19 10.00
CA GLU A 135 1.30 -46.29 9.16
C GLU A 135 -0.12 -46.73 9.58
N PRO A 136 -0.96 -47.24 8.66
CA PRO A 136 -0.68 -47.44 7.24
C PRO A 136 -0.79 -46.14 6.41
N LEU A 137 0.15 -45.89 5.50
CA LEU A 137 0.05 -44.79 4.53
C LEU A 137 -0.87 -45.14 3.35
N HIS A 138 -1.68 -44.18 2.89
CA HIS A 138 -2.44 -44.31 1.64
C HIS A 138 -1.47 -44.53 0.45
N PRO A 139 -1.72 -45.47 -0.49
CA PRO A 139 -0.74 -45.82 -1.52
C PRO A 139 -0.24 -44.66 -2.39
N GLY A 140 -1.11 -43.71 -2.73
CA GLY A 140 -0.71 -42.50 -3.48
C GLY A 140 0.17 -41.55 -2.65
N THR A 141 -0.13 -41.40 -1.36
CA THR A 141 0.69 -40.63 -0.42
C THR A 141 2.05 -41.29 -0.23
N LYS A 142 2.08 -42.61 0.00
CA LYS A 142 3.34 -43.37 0.11
C LYS A 142 4.24 -43.22 -1.10
N LEU A 143 3.70 -43.31 -2.32
CA LEU A 143 4.47 -43.13 -3.56
C LEU A 143 5.16 -41.75 -3.64
N ILE A 144 4.53 -40.71 -3.10
CA ILE A 144 5.05 -39.34 -3.07
C ILE A 144 6.07 -39.16 -1.94
N LEU A 145 5.80 -39.71 -0.75
CA LEU A 145 6.69 -39.66 0.42
C LEU A 145 7.97 -40.49 0.24
N ASP A 146 7.89 -41.63 -0.45
CA ASP A 146 9.05 -42.45 -0.84
C ASP A 146 9.86 -41.81 -2.00
N GLY A 147 9.31 -40.77 -2.64
CA GLY A 147 9.93 -40.00 -3.72
C GLY A 147 10.64 -38.72 -3.25
N ASN A 148 11.01 -37.86 -4.20
CA ASN A 148 11.65 -36.57 -3.93
C ASN A 148 10.73 -35.36 -4.24
N ALA A 149 9.42 -35.58 -4.37
CA ALA A 149 8.49 -34.51 -4.74
C ALA A 149 8.45 -33.37 -3.70
N LEU A 150 8.53 -33.72 -2.40
CA LEU A 150 8.56 -32.75 -1.30
C LEU A 150 9.84 -31.90 -1.28
N ASP A 151 10.94 -32.35 -1.89
CA ASP A 151 12.19 -31.57 -1.95
C ASP A 151 12.02 -30.26 -2.73
N GLN A 152 10.99 -30.16 -3.57
CA GLN A 152 10.62 -28.93 -4.30
C GLN A 152 9.97 -27.85 -3.41
N ILE A 153 9.59 -28.20 -2.18
CA ILE A 153 9.03 -27.29 -1.17
C ILE A 153 9.76 -27.37 0.18
N ASP A 154 10.63 -28.36 0.42
CA ASP A 154 11.45 -28.42 1.63
C ASP A 154 12.53 -27.32 1.63
N VAL A 155 12.25 -26.23 2.36
CA VAL A 155 13.16 -25.09 2.54
C VAL A 155 14.52 -25.49 3.11
N SER A 156 14.68 -26.64 3.77
CA SER A 156 15.99 -27.09 4.28
C SER A 156 16.92 -27.61 3.17
N LYS A 157 16.37 -27.99 2.01
CA LYS A 157 17.08 -28.52 0.84
C LYS A 157 17.28 -27.47 -0.26
N MET A 158 16.68 -26.29 -0.12
CA MET A 158 16.70 -25.22 -1.12
C MET A 158 18.02 -24.46 -1.15
N THR A 159 18.29 -23.81 -2.29
CA THR A 159 19.33 -22.76 -2.38
C THR A 159 18.73 -21.39 -2.06
N GLU A 160 19.58 -20.39 -1.81
CA GLU A 160 19.12 -19.03 -1.59
C GLU A 160 18.48 -18.40 -2.85
N LEU A 161 18.82 -18.93 -4.04
CA LEU A 161 18.14 -18.59 -5.29
C LEU A 161 16.72 -19.16 -5.35
N ASP A 162 16.49 -20.35 -4.80
CA ASP A 162 15.15 -20.96 -4.78
C ASP A 162 14.23 -20.22 -3.79
N ILE A 163 14.74 -19.86 -2.61
CA ILE A 163 14.02 -18.97 -1.67
C ILE A 163 13.71 -17.62 -2.34
N ALA A 164 14.67 -17.03 -3.06
CA ALA A 164 14.43 -15.78 -3.78
C ALA A 164 13.37 -15.91 -4.89
N ARG A 165 13.37 -17.02 -5.63
CA ARG A 165 12.31 -17.31 -6.62
C ARG A 165 10.94 -17.43 -5.96
N MET A 166 10.87 -18.08 -4.79
CA MET A 166 9.63 -18.24 -4.03
C MET A 166 9.12 -16.93 -3.42
N ILE A 167 10.00 -16.01 -3.04
CA ILE A 167 9.59 -14.64 -2.67
C ILE A 167 9.04 -13.92 -3.91
N ALA A 168 9.73 -13.99 -5.05
CA ALA A 168 9.30 -13.35 -6.29
C ALA A 168 7.97 -13.89 -6.86
N SER A 169 7.68 -15.18 -6.67
CA SER A 169 6.39 -15.81 -7.01
C SER A 169 5.31 -15.67 -5.94
N CYS A 170 5.59 -14.98 -4.82
CA CYS A 170 4.70 -14.86 -3.65
C CYS A 170 4.30 -16.21 -3.01
N GLU A 171 5.13 -17.24 -3.15
CA GLU A 171 5.05 -18.51 -2.40
C GLU A 171 5.61 -18.38 -0.97
N LEU A 172 6.55 -17.45 -0.75
CA LEU A 172 7.08 -17.07 0.56
C LEU A 172 6.91 -15.57 0.83
N THR A 173 6.74 -15.20 2.10
CA THR A 173 6.71 -13.80 2.53
C THR A 173 8.09 -13.14 2.42
N SER A 174 8.13 -11.80 2.37
CA SER A 174 9.38 -11.04 2.51
C SER A 174 9.38 -10.31 3.86
N PRO A 175 10.47 -10.34 4.65
CA PRO A 175 11.73 -11.03 4.38
C PRO A 175 11.74 -12.53 4.74
N GLN A 176 12.75 -13.25 4.25
CA GLN A 176 13.17 -14.58 4.75
C GLN A 176 14.59 -14.51 5.31
N ARG A 177 14.84 -15.05 6.51
CA ARG A 177 16.22 -15.24 7.01
C ARG A 177 16.82 -16.49 6.37
N TRP A 178 18.02 -16.38 5.82
CA TRP A 178 18.73 -17.49 5.19
C TRP A 178 20.20 -17.47 5.58
N ALA A 179 20.66 -18.50 6.31
CA ALA A 179 22.00 -18.55 6.89
C ALA A 179 22.39 -17.24 7.62
N ASN A 180 23.40 -16.51 7.12
CA ASN A 180 23.91 -15.27 7.70
C ASN A 180 23.36 -13.98 7.06
N MET A 181 22.31 -14.08 6.23
CA MET A 181 21.71 -12.95 5.51
C MET A 181 20.19 -13.00 5.58
N SER A 182 19.51 -11.91 5.21
CA SER A 182 18.07 -11.89 4.98
C SER A 182 17.79 -11.54 3.52
N LEU A 183 16.82 -12.24 2.93
CA LEU A 183 16.31 -12.00 1.58
C LEU A 183 15.09 -11.09 1.65
N PHE A 184 15.15 -9.93 1.00
CA PHE A 184 14.05 -8.95 0.93
C PHE A 184 13.62 -8.71 -0.52
N ALA A 185 12.33 -8.71 -0.80
CA ALA A 185 11.81 -8.13 -2.05
C ALA A 185 11.83 -6.60 -1.95
N LEU A 186 12.62 -5.99 -2.84
CA LEU A 186 12.77 -4.54 -2.97
C LEU A 186 12.28 -4.11 -4.35
N ARG A 187 11.50 -3.04 -4.42
CA ARG A 187 11.22 -2.39 -5.70
C ARG A 187 12.50 -1.72 -6.18
N ILE A 188 12.93 -2.03 -7.40
CA ILE A 188 14.04 -1.34 -8.04
C ILE A 188 13.51 -0.05 -8.67
N THR A 189 12.37 -0.11 -9.38
CA THR A 189 11.69 1.08 -9.93
C THR A 189 10.24 0.78 -10.30
N GLY A 190 9.37 1.79 -10.31
CA GLY A 190 8.12 1.75 -11.07
C GLY A 190 8.31 2.24 -12.51
N THR A 191 7.27 2.19 -13.33
CA THR A 191 7.23 2.84 -14.65
C THR A 191 5.99 3.75 -14.78
N GLY A 192 5.85 4.43 -15.93
CA GLY A 192 4.86 5.47 -16.13
C GLY A 192 5.26 6.76 -15.41
N THR A 193 4.27 7.53 -14.95
CA THR A 193 4.50 8.87 -14.39
C THR A 193 4.63 8.86 -12.87
N ALA A 194 5.55 9.67 -12.35
CA ALA A 194 5.71 10.00 -10.93
C ALA A 194 6.13 11.48 -10.77
N TYR A 195 6.03 12.05 -9.56
CA TYR A 195 6.44 13.42 -9.27
C TYR A 195 7.72 13.45 -8.42
N ARG A 196 8.68 14.31 -8.80
CA ARG A 196 9.96 14.50 -8.09
C ARG A 196 9.93 15.81 -7.33
N SER A 197 9.41 15.80 -6.11
CA SER A 197 9.30 16.99 -5.25
C SER A 197 10.63 17.71 -4.98
N ALA A 198 11.77 17.01 -5.04
CA ALA A 198 13.10 17.60 -4.91
C ALA A 198 13.55 18.44 -6.12
N HIS A 199 12.89 18.27 -7.28
CA HIS A 199 13.21 18.95 -8.55
C HIS A 199 12.04 19.78 -9.11
N ASP A 200 10.87 19.73 -8.45
CA ASP A 200 9.59 20.29 -8.90
C ASP A 200 9.24 19.95 -10.37
N GLU A 201 9.20 18.65 -10.66
CA GLU A 201 8.86 18.16 -11.99
C GLU A 201 8.21 16.77 -11.95
N TYR A 202 7.45 16.46 -12.99
CA TYR A 202 7.05 15.10 -13.29
C TYR A 202 8.16 14.36 -14.02
N VAL A 203 8.29 13.07 -13.73
CA VAL A 203 9.12 12.13 -14.49
C VAL A 203 8.21 11.08 -15.11
N TYR A 204 8.37 10.82 -16.42
CA TYR A 204 7.77 9.67 -17.10
C TYR A 204 8.86 8.69 -17.50
N ARG A 205 8.67 7.43 -17.08
CA ARG A 205 9.58 6.32 -17.34
C ARG A 205 8.93 5.37 -18.36
N PRO A 206 9.36 5.36 -19.63
CA PRO A 206 8.73 4.55 -20.68
C PRO A 206 8.85 3.05 -20.37
N PRO A 207 7.74 2.30 -20.22
CA PRO A 207 7.77 0.90 -19.82
C PRO A 207 8.67 0.02 -20.70
N GLU A 208 8.72 0.28 -22.01
CA GLU A 208 9.53 -0.44 -22.99
C GLU A 208 11.04 -0.41 -22.71
N LEU A 209 11.54 0.62 -22.01
CA LEU A 209 12.96 0.76 -21.66
C LEU A 209 13.35 0.00 -20.37
N TYR A 210 12.37 -0.37 -19.54
CA TYR A 210 12.56 -0.87 -18.18
C TYR A 210 11.93 -2.25 -17.91
N LEU A 211 10.78 -2.54 -18.50
CA LEU A 211 10.06 -3.82 -18.37
C LEU A 211 10.53 -4.81 -19.45
N ASN A 212 11.83 -5.09 -19.47
CA ASN A 212 12.45 -6.01 -20.43
C ASN A 212 13.64 -6.78 -19.82
N ASP A 213 14.00 -7.89 -20.45
CA ASP A 213 15.07 -8.79 -19.98
C ASP A 213 16.46 -8.12 -19.93
N GLU A 214 16.74 -7.14 -20.79
CA GLU A 214 18.02 -6.40 -20.78
C GLU A 214 18.13 -5.57 -19.49
N PHE A 215 17.07 -4.87 -19.11
CA PHE A 215 17.03 -4.09 -17.87
C PHE A 215 17.10 -5.00 -16.63
N LEU A 216 16.40 -6.13 -16.63
CA LEU A 216 16.53 -7.13 -15.56
C LEU A 216 17.96 -7.66 -15.42
N GLN A 217 18.64 -7.99 -16.53
CA GLN A 217 20.04 -8.44 -16.49
C GLN A 217 20.97 -7.36 -15.90
N ARG A 218 20.72 -6.08 -16.18
CA ARG A 218 21.48 -4.95 -15.62
C ARG A 218 21.21 -4.71 -14.13
N CYS A 219 20.07 -5.15 -13.62
CA CYS A 219 19.74 -5.09 -12.19
C CYS A 219 20.42 -6.19 -11.36
N ASN A 220 20.95 -7.24 -12.00
CA ASN A 220 21.61 -8.34 -11.29
C ASN A 220 22.94 -7.87 -10.68
N GLY A 221 23.11 -8.04 -9.37
CA GLY A 221 24.26 -7.51 -8.63
C GLY A 221 24.20 -6.00 -8.36
N LEU A 222 23.09 -5.31 -8.65
CA LEU A 222 22.90 -3.90 -8.29
C LEU A 222 23.07 -3.73 -6.77
N GLN A 223 23.91 -2.78 -6.36
CA GLN A 223 24.27 -2.58 -4.96
C GLN A 223 23.10 -1.96 -4.20
N VAL A 224 22.79 -2.51 -3.03
CA VAL A 224 21.76 -1.98 -2.13
C VAL A 224 22.45 -1.25 -0.99
N ILE A 225 22.10 0.03 -0.80
CA ILE A 225 22.74 0.91 0.18
C ILE A 225 21.73 1.47 1.19
N TRP A 226 22.22 1.81 2.38
CA TRP A 226 21.44 2.48 3.41
C TRP A 226 21.52 4.01 3.27
N VAL A 227 20.44 4.62 2.77
CA VAL A 227 20.27 6.06 2.51
C VAL A 227 21.26 6.62 1.47
N HIS A 228 20.80 7.57 0.64
CA HIS A 228 21.64 8.20 -0.39
C HIS A 228 22.90 8.90 0.17
N PRO A 229 24.03 8.85 -0.57
CA PRO A 229 25.19 9.69 -0.31
C PRO A 229 24.88 11.16 -0.68
N PRO A 230 25.56 12.16 -0.11
CA PRO A 230 25.24 13.57 -0.34
C PRO A 230 25.41 14.08 -1.78
N GLU A 231 26.12 13.31 -2.63
CA GLU A 231 26.37 13.63 -4.05
C GLU A 231 25.69 12.64 -5.01
N ASP A 232 24.73 11.83 -4.52
CA ASP A 232 23.99 10.78 -5.27
C ASP A 232 24.88 9.80 -6.05
N ARG A 233 26.15 9.64 -5.65
CA ARG A 233 27.15 8.81 -6.32
C ARG A 233 27.86 7.91 -5.31
N LEU A 234 28.00 6.64 -5.66
CA LEU A 234 28.72 5.68 -4.81
C LEU A 234 30.23 5.68 -5.14
N ASP A 235 31.04 6.23 -4.24
CA ASP A 235 32.51 6.14 -4.31
C ASP A 235 33.07 5.05 -3.37
N SER A 236 34.40 4.92 -3.28
CA SER A 236 35.05 3.89 -2.46
C SER A 236 34.86 4.04 -0.95
N GLU A 237 34.50 5.22 -0.46
CA GLU A 237 34.24 5.48 0.95
C GLU A 237 32.75 5.32 1.26
N GLU A 238 31.87 5.89 0.44
CA GLU A 238 30.42 5.77 0.60
C GLU A 238 29.94 4.33 0.37
N PHE A 239 30.53 3.59 -0.59
CA PHE A 239 30.33 2.14 -0.73
C PHE A 239 30.62 1.39 0.58
N ARG A 240 31.77 1.67 1.21
CA ARG A 240 32.17 0.97 2.45
C ARG A 240 31.26 1.30 3.62
N LYS A 241 30.73 2.53 3.69
CA LYS A 241 29.86 2.99 4.78
C LYS A 241 28.42 2.53 4.66
N ARG A 242 27.91 2.38 3.43
CA ARG A 242 26.45 2.29 3.17
C ARG A 242 25.99 0.98 2.55
N THR A 243 26.85 0.22 1.86
CA THR A 243 26.42 -1.02 1.21
C THR A 243 26.00 -2.05 2.24
N ILE A 244 24.71 -2.37 2.26
CA ILE A 244 24.09 -3.37 3.14
C ILE A 244 23.88 -4.72 2.43
N GLY A 245 23.96 -4.74 1.10
CA GLY A 245 23.58 -5.88 0.29
C GLY A 245 23.64 -5.65 -1.21
N ALA A 246 23.08 -6.60 -1.97
CA ALA A 246 22.96 -6.49 -3.42
C ALA A 246 21.74 -7.29 -3.94
N ILE A 247 21.19 -6.88 -5.08
CA ILE A 247 20.13 -7.60 -5.79
C ILE A 247 20.66 -8.94 -6.31
N LEU A 248 19.99 -10.03 -5.94
CA LEU A 248 20.26 -11.40 -6.41
C LEU A 248 19.39 -11.75 -7.62
N LEU A 249 18.08 -11.49 -7.51
CA LEU A 249 17.09 -11.93 -8.48
C LEU A 249 16.13 -10.77 -8.81
N PRO A 250 16.37 -10.02 -9.90
CA PRO A 250 15.43 -9.04 -10.42
C PRO A 250 14.29 -9.72 -11.19
N TYR A 251 13.08 -9.17 -11.11
CA TYR A 251 11.87 -9.65 -11.79
C TYR A 251 10.90 -8.49 -12.09
N ILE A 252 9.95 -8.70 -13.00
CA ILE A 252 8.88 -7.73 -13.31
C ILE A 252 7.62 -8.11 -12.53
N GLN A 253 6.94 -7.12 -11.96
CA GLN A 253 5.66 -7.28 -11.30
C GLN A 253 4.75 -6.11 -11.68
N GLY A 254 3.77 -6.36 -12.56
CA GLY A 254 2.89 -5.29 -13.07
C GLY A 254 3.64 -4.26 -13.92
N ASP A 255 3.50 -2.98 -13.58
CA ASP A 255 4.23 -1.85 -14.17
C ASP A 255 5.56 -1.55 -13.45
N GLU A 256 6.02 -2.41 -12.53
CA GLU A 256 7.22 -2.19 -11.73
C GLU A 256 8.29 -3.28 -11.96
N VAL A 257 9.56 -2.88 -11.78
CA VAL A 257 10.71 -3.78 -11.68
C VAL A 257 11.06 -3.95 -10.20
N TRP A 258 11.05 -5.18 -9.75
CA TRP A 258 11.39 -5.60 -8.40
C TRP A 258 12.67 -6.44 -8.40
N GLY A 259 13.23 -6.70 -7.23
CA GLY A 259 14.29 -7.67 -7.07
C GLY A 259 14.46 -8.14 -5.64
N VAL A 260 14.76 -9.43 -5.50
CA VAL A 260 15.12 -9.99 -4.19
C VAL A 260 16.58 -9.66 -3.91
N ALA A 261 16.83 -8.93 -2.82
CA ALA A 261 18.14 -8.53 -2.35
C ALA A 261 18.66 -9.46 -1.25
N LYS A 262 19.97 -9.77 -1.29
CA LYS A 262 20.70 -10.34 -0.15
C LYS A 262 21.16 -9.19 0.74
N ILE A 263 20.59 -9.04 1.94
CA ILE A 263 20.97 -8.03 2.94
C ILE A 263 21.74 -8.72 4.08
N TYR A 264 22.88 -8.16 4.47
CA TYR A 264 23.78 -8.70 5.50
C TYR A 264 23.89 -7.83 6.75
N ASP A 265 23.53 -6.55 6.69
CA ASP A 265 23.59 -5.65 7.84
C ASP A 265 22.41 -5.90 8.79
N ASP A 266 22.67 -6.45 9.98
CA ASP A 266 21.61 -6.84 10.92
C ASP A 266 20.80 -5.64 11.47
N VAL A 267 21.36 -4.42 11.49
CA VAL A 267 20.62 -3.21 11.91
C VAL A 267 19.65 -2.77 10.82
N ALA A 268 20.10 -2.75 9.56
CA ALA A 268 19.24 -2.51 8.41
C ALA A 268 18.12 -3.55 8.33
N ILE A 269 18.44 -4.84 8.52
CA ILE A 269 17.46 -5.94 8.53
C ILE A 269 16.41 -5.72 9.62
N GLN A 270 16.80 -5.36 10.85
CA GLN A 270 15.86 -5.09 11.93
C GLN A 270 14.91 -3.94 11.58
N ILE A 271 15.43 -2.83 11.04
CA ILE A 271 14.62 -1.65 10.69
C ILE A 271 13.71 -1.94 9.49
N MET A 272 14.20 -2.63 8.45
CA MET A 272 13.41 -3.01 7.27
C MET A 272 12.32 -4.04 7.57
N SER A 273 12.43 -4.78 8.66
CA SER A 273 11.43 -5.76 9.10
C SER A 273 10.33 -5.15 9.98
N ASP A 274 10.43 -3.87 10.35
CA ASP A 274 9.49 -3.21 11.26
C ASP A 274 8.20 -2.80 10.50
N PRO A 275 7.02 -3.39 10.82
CA PRO A 275 5.76 -3.04 10.16
C PRO A 275 5.30 -1.61 10.49
N GLU A 276 5.70 -1.05 11.64
CA GLU A 276 5.36 0.31 12.05
C GLU A 276 6.24 1.38 11.36
N ARG A 277 7.30 0.95 10.66
CA ARG A 277 8.18 1.82 9.88
C ARG A 277 8.30 1.34 8.42
N PRO A 278 7.24 1.51 7.62
CA PRO A 278 7.30 1.19 6.20
C PRO A 278 8.38 2.03 5.52
N LEU A 279 9.17 1.38 4.66
CA LEU A 279 10.27 2.00 3.91
C LEU A 279 10.06 1.87 2.41
N SER A 280 10.77 2.70 1.68
CA SER A 280 10.80 2.70 0.22
C SER A 280 12.22 2.58 -0.30
N THR A 281 12.33 2.74 -1.61
CA THR A 281 13.55 2.60 -2.38
C THR A 281 13.67 3.74 -3.39
N SER A 282 14.91 4.13 -3.65
CA SER A 282 15.27 5.17 -4.62
C SER A 282 16.43 4.69 -5.50
N PRO A 283 16.19 4.40 -6.79
CA PRO A 283 17.24 3.98 -7.71
C PRO A 283 18.02 5.19 -8.25
N THR A 284 19.34 5.11 -8.20
CA THR A 284 20.22 6.09 -8.85
C THR A 284 20.48 5.65 -10.29
N VAL A 285 19.94 6.42 -11.24
CA VAL A 285 20.05 6.17 -12.68
C VAL A 285 20.76 7.34 -13.35
N VAL A 286 21.84 7.04 -14.06
CA VAL A 286 22.60 8.03 -14.84
C VAL A 286 22.25 7.87 -16.32
N PHE A 287 22.13 9.01 -17.02
CA PHE A 287 21.88 9.12 -18.46
C PHE A 287 22.98 9.96 -19.09
N ARG A 288 23.33 9.72 -20.36
CA ARG A 288 24.20 10.63 -21.13
C ARG A 288 23.33 11.67 -21.85
N GLU A 289 23.93 12.79 -22.23
CA GLU A 289 23.30 13.83 -23.05
C GLU A 289 22.67 13.30 -24.35
N THR A 290 23.22 12.20 -24.90
CA THR A 290 22.74 11.56 -26.13
C THR A 290 21.62 10.53 -25.94
N ASP A 291 21.25 10.18 -24.70
CA ASP A 291 20.38 9.02 -24.42
C ASP A 291 18.87 9.30 -24.55
N GLY A 292 18.49 10.51 -24.96
CA GLY A 292 17.13 10.84 -25.36
C GLY A 292 16.20 11.29 -24.23
N ASN A 293 16.74 11.71 -23.08
CA ASN A 293 15.96 12.45 -22.09
C ASN A 293 15.35 13.69 -22.77
N SER A 294 14.04 13.87 -22.66
CA SER A 294 13.35 15.03 -23.21
C SER A 294 12.50 15.71 -22.14
N GLU A 295 12.70 17.02 -21.96
CA GLU A 295 11.86 17.87 -21.13
C GLU A 295 10.72 18.44 -21.98
N VAL A 296 9.49 18.22 -21.54
CA VAL A 296 8.27 18.79 -22.11
C VAL A 296 7.65 19.70 -21.06
N THR A 297 7.40 20.97 -21.39
CA THR A 297 6.52 21.81 -20.57
C THR A 297 5.08 21.47 -20.90
N LEU A 298 4.29 21.09 -19.89
CA LEU A 298 2.87 20.79 -20.03
C LEU A 298 2.05 22.08 -20.22
N ASP A 299 0.82 21.97 -20.72
CA ASP A 299 -0.11 23.10 -20.86
C ASP A 299 -0.43 23.78 -19.50
N THR A 300 -0.19 23.09 -18.38
CA THR A 300 -0.28 23.58 -17.00
C THR A 300 0.91 24.45 -16.56
N GLY A 301 2.01 24.49 -17.33
CA GLY A 301 3.27 25.14 -16.99
C GLY A 301 4.28 24.27 -16.25
N GLU A 302 3.86 23.07 -15.83
CA GLU A 302 4.70 22.07 -15.15
C GLU A 302 5.72 21.45 -16.11
N LYS A 303 6.85 20.98 -15.57
CA LYS A 303 7.84 20.22 -16.33
C LYS A 303 7.53 18.72 -16.29
N LEU A 304 7.67 18.06 -17.43
CA LEU A 304 7.68 16.62 -17.58
C LEU A 304 9.00 16.16 -18.19
N LEU A 305 9.85 15.53 -17.40
CA LEU A 305 11.03 14.80 -17.87
C LEU A 305 10.63 13.41 -18.35
N ILE A 306 10.67 13.17 -19.66
CA ILE A 306 10.61 11.83 -20.23
C ILE A 306 12.03 11.25 -20.20
N GLU A 307 12.22 10.18 -19.44
CA GLU A 307 13.52 9.50 -19.36
C GLU A 307 13.82 8.69 -20.63
N GLY A 308 15.03 8.85 -21.13
CA GLY A 308 15.60 8.07 -22.22
C GLY A 308 16.20 6.75 -21.74
N ARG A 309 17.12 6.18 -22.53
CA ARG A 309 17.73 4.88 -22.19
C ARG A 309 18.73 5.02 -21.04
N PRO A 310 18.57 4.30 -19.91
CA PRO A 310 19.52 4.34 -18.80
C PRO A 310 20.94 4.00 -19.24
N PHE A 311 21.93 4.85 -18.94
CA PHE A 311 23.34 4.56 -19.19
C PHE A 311 23.94 3.69 -18.08
N LEU A 312 23.73 4.06 -16.82
CA LEU A 312 24.21 3.34 -15.65
C LEU A 312 23.12 3.24 -14.58
N LEU A 313 23.00 2.06 -13.97
CA LEU A 313 22.30 1.86 -12.70
C LEU A 313 23.40 1.78 -11.63
N ASP A 314 23.53 2.80 -10.78
CA ASP A 314 24.66 2.91 -9.85
C ASP A 314 24.40 2.11 -8.57
N HIS A 315 23.25 2.39 -7.93
CA HIS A 315 22.81 1.73 -6.71
C HIS A 315 21.30 1.87 -6.50
N LEU A 316 20.78 1.07 -5.56
CA LEU A 316 19.43 1.18 -5.01
C LEU A 316 19.53 1.58 -3.54
N ALA A 317 19.13 2.80 -3.18
CA ALA A 317 19.07 3.22 -1.79
C ALA A 317 17.77 2.76 -1.13
N VAL A 318 17.87 2.19 0.07
CA VAL A 318 16.73 2.08 1.00
C VAL A 318 16.56 3.43 1.68
N CYS A 319 15.33 3.96 1.68
CA CYS A 319 15.00 5.31 2.15
C CYS A 319 13.59 5.35 2.75
N GLU A 320 13.25 6.43 3.46
CA GLU A 320 11.92 6.55 4.09
C GLU A 320 10.80 6.79 3.07
N TYR A 321 11.10 7.50 1.97
CA TYR A 321 10.15 7.79 0.89
C TYR A 321 10.83 7.68 -0.48
N GLY A 322 10.14 7.13 -1.47
CA GLY A 322 10.63 6.98 -2.84
C GLY A 322 9.69 7.64 -3.86
N VAL A 323 10.25 8.20 -4.94
CA VAL A 323 9.48 8.82 -6.04
C VAL A 323 8.43 7.85 -6.60
N TRP A 324 8.76 6.56 -6.68
CA TRP A 324 7.89 5.51 -7.21
C TRP A 324 6.76 5.08 -6.26
N ASP A 325 6.69 5.60 -5.03
CA ASP A 325 5.46 5.49 -4.21
C ASP A 325 4.31 6.33 -4.79
N LYS A 326 4.58 7.19 -5.79
CA LYS A 326 3.59 8.03 -6.50
C LYS A 326 2.74 8.87 -5.53
N GLY A 327 3.37 9.35 -4.44
CA GLY A 327 2.76 10.12 -3.35
C GLY A 327 2.09 9.29 -2.24
N GLY A 328 1.97 7.97 -2.41
CA GLY A 328 1.39 7.09 -1.40
C GLY A 328 2.35 6.74 -0.25
N ASN A 329 1.86 5.91 0.68
CA ASN A 329 2.69 5.34 1.75
C ASN A 329 3.89 4.56 1.17
N PRO A 330 5.06 4.56 1.85
CA PRO A 330 6.24 3.82 1.43
C PRO A 330 5.95 2.33 1.18
N LYS A 331 6.24 1.85 -0.03
CA LYS A 331 6.02 0.44 -0.44
C LYS A 331 7.22 -0.18 -1.17
N GLY A 332 8.33 0.55 -1.31
CA GLY A 332 9.52 0.04 -1.99
C GLY A 332 10.25 -1.10 -1.27
N VAL A 333 10.01 -1.30 0.04
CA VAL A 333 10.48 -2.48 0.80
C VAL A 333 9.29 -3.33 1.20
N LEU A 334 9.22 -4.58 0.72
CA LEU A 334 8.13 -5.49 1.09
C LEU A 334 8.45 -6.21 2.41
N ASN A 335 7.67 -5.94 3.46
CA ASN A 335 7.77 -6.55 4.79
C ASN A 335 6.48 -7.36 5.16
N SER A 336 5.83 -7.97 4.17
CA SER A 336 4.53 -8.62 4.34
C SER A 336 4.56 -9.75 5.37
N THR A 337 3.86 -9.56 6.49
CA THR A 337 3.36 -10.67 7.30
C THR A 337 2.32 -11.47 6.52
N SER A 338 2.01 -12.69 6.99
CA SER A 338 1.01 -13.58 6.36
C SER A 338 -0.39 -12.97 6.24
N GLU A 339 -0.66 -11.83 6.90
CA GLU A 339 -1.94 -11.13 6.86
C GLU A 339 -2.17 -10.31 5.59
N ALA A 340 -1.11 -9.77 4.97
CA ALA A 340 -1.22 -9.10 3.67
C ALA A 340 -1.57 -10.06 2.52
N LEU A 341 -1.41 -11.37 2.74
CA LEU A 341 -1.78 -12.45 1.84
C LEU A 341 -3.21 -13.00 2.09
N LYS A 342 -3.97 -12.45 3.04
CA LYS A 342 -5.30 -12.99 3.43
C LYS A 342 -6.45 -12.59 2.50
N MET A 343 -6.36 -11.49 1.76
CA MET A 343 -7.49 -11.00 0.95
C MET A 343 -7.46 -11.55 -0.48
N THR A 344 -8.50 -12.29 -0.85
CA THR A 344 -8.78 -12.68 -2.23
C THR A 344 -9.09 -11.46 -3.12
N GLU A 345 -9.00 -11.60 -4.45
CA GLU A 345 -9.42 -10.51 -5.35
C GLU A 345 -10.89 -10.14 -5.19
N GLU A 346 -11.75 -11.09 -4.85
CA GLU A 346 -13.19 -10.85 -4.69
C GLU A 346 -13.49 -10.08 -3.40
N GLU A 347 -12.78 -10.36 -2.30
CA GLU A 347 -12.88 -9.58 -1.06
C GLU A 347 -12.35 -8.15 -1.23
N LYS A 348 -11.23 -7.97 -1.95
CA LYS A 348 -10.74 -6.62 -2.30
C LYS A 348 -11.75 -5.85 -3.14
N LYS A 349 -12.27 -6.47 -4.20
CA LYS A 349 -13.31 -5.86 -5.06
C LYS A 349 -14.59 -5.60 -4.29
N ALA A 350 -14.97 -6.44 -3.32
CA ALA A 350 -16.14 -6.24 -2.49
C ALA A 350 -15.96 -5.07 -1.51
N GLU A 351 -14.79 -4.92 -0.87
CA GLU A 351 -14.52 -3.80 0.05
C GLU A 351 -14.33 -2.46 -0.69
N GLU A 352 -13.60 -2.46 -1.81
CA GLU A 352 -13.45 -1.28 -2.67
C GLU A 352 -14.80 -0.85 -3.25
N LYS A 353 -15.62 -1.80 -3.72
CA LYS A 353 -16.98 -1.52 -4.18
C LYS A 353 -17.88 -1.03 -3.05
N ALA A 354 -17.80 -1.60 -1.84
CA ALA A 354 -18.59 -1.12 -0.70
C ALA A 354 -18.23 0.32 -0.29
N LYS A 355 -16.94 0.69 -0.34
CA LYS A 355 -16.48 2.08 -0.15
C LYS A 355 -16.95 2.99 -1.29
N ALA A 356 -16.77 2.58 -2.54
CA ALA A 356 -17.18 3.36 -3.70
C ALA A 356 -18.71 3.56 -3.78
N ASP A 357 -19.51 2.54 -3.46
CA ASP A 357 -20.98 2.62 -3.44
C ASP A 357 -21.47 3.53 -2.30
N ALA A 358 -20.80 3.54 -1.13
CA ALA A 358 -21.10 4.45 -0.03
C ALA A 358 -20.74 5.91 -0.36
N GLU A 359 -19.55 6.15 -0.93
CA GLU A 359 -19.09 7.47 -1.32
C GLU A 359 -19.93 8.05 -2.48
N LEU A 360 -20.31 7.21 -3.45
CA LEU A 360 -21.21 7.56 -4.55
C LEU A 360 -22.64 7.88 -4.08
N ALA A 361 -23.12 7.20 -3.03
CA ALA A 361 -24.41 7.49 -2.42
C ALA A 361 -24.39 8.86 -1.71
N GLU A 362 -23.31 9.20 -1.00
CA GLU A 362 -23.17 10.50 -0.35
C GLU A 362 -22.96 11.64 -1.36
N LEU A 363 -22.20 11.40 -2.44
CA LEU A 363 -22.03 12.34 -3.55
C LEU A 363 -23.34 12.60 -4.30
N LYS A 364 -24.19 11.58 -4.54
CA LYS A 364 -25.52 11.79 -5.12
C LYS A 364 -26.42 12.63 -4.23
N ALA A 365 -26.47 12.34 -2.93
CA ALA A 365 -27.26 13.13 -1.98
C ALA A 365 -26.81 14.61 -1.92
N LYS A 366 -25.49 14.86 -2.06
CA LYS A 366 -24.93 16.22 -2.16
C LYS A 366 -25.21 16.88 -3.51
N ALA A 367 -25.21 16.13 -4.62
CA ALA A 367 -25.53 16.64 -5.96
C ALA A 367 -27.01 17.05 -6.07
N ASP A 368 -27.94 16.22 -5.58
CA ASP A 368 -29.38 16.54 -5.59
C ASP A 368 -29.70 17.79 -4.74
N ALA A 369 -28.97 17.98 -3.63
CA ALA A 369 -29.06 19.19 -2.81
C ALA A 369 -28.42 20.42 -3.49
N TYR A 370 -27.33 20.23 -4.25
CA TYR A 370 -26.66 21.27 -5.02
C TYR A 370 -27.52 21.75 -6.19
N ASP A 371 -28.21 20.87 -6.91
CA ASP A 371 -29.17 21.24 -7.96
C ASP A 371 -30.35 22.06 -7.40
N GLY A 372 -30.83 21.73 -6.20
CA GLY A 372 -31.81 22.53 -5.46
C GLY A 372 -31.31 23.95 -5.15
N LEU A 373 -30.04 24.08 -4.73
CA LEU A 373 -29.40 25.36 -4.44
C LEU A 373 -29.07 26.18 -5.69
N MET A 374 -28.61 25.53 -6.77
CA MET A 374 -28.31 26.19 -8.05
C MET A 374 -29.57 26.76 -8.70
N LYS A 375 -30.72 26.10 -8.53
CA LYS A 375 -32.01 26.61 -8.99
C LYS A 375 -32.41 27.90 -8.25
N ALA A 376 -32.28 27.94 -6.93
CA ALA A 376 -32.50 29.15 -6.14
C ALA A 376 -31.45 30.25 -6.41
N LYS A 377 -30.22 29.86 -6.77
CA LYS A 377 -29.16 30.80 -7.15
C LYS A 377 -29.43 31.44 -8.52
N ALA A 378 -29.99 30.72 -9.48
CA ALA A 378 -30.43 31.26 -10.77
C ALA A 378 -31.53 32.32 -10.61
N ASP A 379 -32.49 32.08 -9.73
CA ASP A 379 -33.55 33.05 -9.40
C ASP A 379 -32.97 34.35 -8.78
N ALA A 380 -31.91 34.24 -7.97
CA ALA A 380 -31.19 35.39 -7.40
C ALA A 380 -30.24 36.10 -8.39
N GLU A 381 -29.69 35.37 -9.36
CA GLU A 381 -28.85 35.93 -10.44
C GLU A 381 -29.66 36.80 -11.41
N GLU A 382 -30.94 36.47 -11.63
CA GLU A 382 -31.88 37.33 -12.38
C GLU A 382 -32.16 38.66 -11.64
N GLU A 383 -32.16 38.64 -10.31
CA GLU A 383 -32.34 39.84 -9.48
C GLU A 383 -31.06 40.70 -9.44
N ALA A 384 -29.87 40.06 -9.41
CA ALA A 384 -28.58 40.74 -9.50
C ALA A 384 -28.31 41.38 -10.88
N LYS A 385 -28.77 40.74 -11.97
CA LYS A 385 -28.65 41.28 -13.34
C LYS A 385 -29.30 42.65 -13.54
N LYS A 386 -30.30 43.02 -12.74
CA LYS A 386 -30.93 44.35 -12.76
C LYS A 386 -30.11 45.47 -12.11
N LYS A 387 -28.96 45.17 -11.51
CA LYS A 387 -28.09 46.15 -10.82
C LYS A 387 -26.70 46.29 -11.42
N ALA A 388 -26.44 45.66 -12.57
CA ALA A 388 -25.14 45.67 -13.25
C ALA A 388 -25.26 45.90 -14.78
N GLU A 389 -26.30 46.61 -15.22
CA GLU A 389 -26.39 47.19 -16.58
C GLU A 389 -26.03 48.69 -16.53
N GLU A 390 -24.87 49.03 -15.98
CA GLU A 390 -24.30 50.39 -16.05
C GLU A 390 -22.76 50.39 -15.96
N GLU A 391 -22.09 49.64 -16.84
CA GLU A 391 -20.86 50.07 -17.55
C GLU A 391 -20.56 49.11 -18.72
N GLU A 392 -20.12 49.66 -19.85
CA GLU A 392 -20.37 49.11 -21.19
C GLU A 392 -19.14 48.42 -21.84
N GLU A 393 -19.40 47.49 -22.77
CA GLU A 393 -18.60 47.09 -23.96
C GLU A 393 -17.04 47.19 -23.98
N THR A 394 -16.25 46.24 -24.54
CA THR A 394 -16.46 45.57 -25.84
C THR A 394 -15.51 44.36 -26.11
N LYS A 395 -16.07 43.28 -26.70
CA LYS A 395 -15.60 42.37 -27.79
C LYS A 395 -14.07 42.26 -28.12
N ALA A 396 -13.42 41.06 -28.07
CA ALA A 396 -13.43 39.93 -29.05
C ALA A 396 -12.59 40.17 -30.35
N LYS A 397 -11.93 39.23 -31.08
CA LYS A 397 -11.75 37.74 -31.07
C LYS A 397 -10.76 37.31 -32.20
N LYS A 398 -9.96 36.22 -32.03
CA LYS A 398 -9.56 35.16 -33.04
C LYS A 398 -8.83 35.56 -34.37
N VAL A 399 -8.20 34.70 -35.21
CA VAL A 399 -7.58 33.32 -35.21
C VAL A 399 -6.86 33.09 -36.57
N ALA A 400 -5.70 32.38 -36.60
CA ALA A 400 -5.05 31.57 -37.69
C ALA A 400 -5.12 32.07 -39.17
N ALA A 401 -4.62 31.46 -40.24
CA ALA A 401 -3.88 30.22 -40.58
C ALA A 401 -3.12 30.50 -41.94
N ASP A 402 -2.40 29.62 -42.66
CA ASP A 402 -2.01 28.20 -42.52
C ASP A 402 -0.80 27.86 -43.45
N SER A 403 -0.37 26.58 -43.46
CA SER A 403 -0.01 25.68 -44.60
C SER A 403 0.55 26.20 -45.96
N GLU A 404 1.38 25.48 -46.75
CA GLU A 404 2.03 24.16 -46.58
C GLU A 404 3.11 23.97 -47.68
N GLU A 405 4.38 23.73 -47.30
CA GLU A 405 5.43 23.26 -48.22
C GLU A 405 5.43 21.71 -48.25
N GLU A 406 4.30 21.15 -48.68
CA GLU A 406 3.90 19.76 -48.41
C GLU A 406 3.94 18.91 -49.69
N LYS A 407 5.13 18.36 -49.98
CA LYS A 407 5.26 17.15 -50.84
C LYS A 407 6.60 16.41 -50.80
N ALA A 408 7.62 16.93 -50.12
CA ALA A 408 8.89 16.22 -49.93
C ALA A 408 9.10 15.71 -48.48
N LYS A 409 8.30 16.16 -47.50
CA LYS A 409 8.38 15.72 -46.09
C LYS A 409 7.59 14.43 -45.79
N ALA A 410 6.64 14.05 -46.66
CA ALA A 410 5.57 13.11 -46.31
C ALA A 410 6.01 11.67 -45.97
N ASP A 411 7.11 11.16 -46.54
CA ASP A 411 7.54 9.77 -46.31
C ASP A 411 8.53 9.61 -45.14
N ALA A 412 9.33 10.63 -44.80
CA ALA A 412 10.10 10.65 -43.55
C ALA A 412 9.19 10.94 -42.36
N ALA A 413 8.31 11.96 -42.51
CA ALA A 413 7.33 12.31 -41.50
C ALA A 413 6.36 11.17 -41.18
N ARG A 414 6.22 10.13 -42.01
CA ARG A 414 5.30 9.01 -41.74
C ARG A 414 5.79 8.07 -40.62
N ILE A 415 7.10 7.97 -40.43
CA ILE A 415 7.71 7.18 -39.34
C ILE A 415 7.79 8.04 -38.07
N ASP A 416 8.27 9.29 -38.20
CA ASP A 416 8.30 10.24 -37.09
C ASP A 416 6.90 10.57 -36.57
N LYS A 417 5.87 10.57 -37.43
CA LYS A 417 4.46 10.73 -37.04
C LYS A 417 3.86 9.46 -36.44
N ALA A 418 4.31 8.26 -36.80
CA ALA A 418 3.88 7.06 -36.08
C ALA A 418 4.42 7.06 -34.63
N ILE A 419 5.66 7.54 -34.46
CA ILE A 419 6.27 7.76 -33.14
C ILE A 419 5.60 8.93 -32.42
N ALA A 420 5.41 10.08 -33.07
CA ALA A 420 4.83 11.27 -32.47
C ALA A 420 3.32 11.17 -32.21
N ASP A 421 2.54 10.47 -33.04
CA ASP A 421 1.12 10.19 -32.76
C ASP A 421 1.00 9.17 -31.60
N GLY A 422 1.93 8.21 -31.49
CA GLY A 422 2.03 7.30 -30.34
C GLY A 422 2.41 8.04 -29.04
N VAL A 423 3.42 8.90 -29.11
CA VAL A 423 3.88 9.75 -27.99
C VAL A 423 2.83 10.81 -27.64
N ALA A 424 2.12 11.41 -28.60
CA ALA A 424 1.06 12.40 -28.33
C ALA A 424 -0.24 11.76 -27.82
N ALA A 425 -0.58 10.55 -28.25
CA ALA A 425 -1.64 9.76 -27.64
C ALA A 425 -1.26 9.35 -26.21
N GLY A 426 0.00 8.99 -25.98
CA GLY A 426 0.58 8.77 -24.65
C GLY A 426 0.51 10.01 -23.77
N LEU A 427 1.02 11.16 -24.24
CA LEU A 427 1.01 12.43 -23.51
C LEU A 427 -0.40 12.87 -23.14
N LYS A 428 -1.38 12.81 -24.06
CA LYS A 428 -2.77 13.12 -23.71
C LYS A 428 -3.38 12.15 -22.69
N ALA A 429 -2.97 10.88 -22.69
CA ALA A 429 -3.39 9.90 -21.69
C ALA A 429 -2.67 10.10 -20.34
N ILE A 430 -1.48 10.73 -20.34
CA ILE A 430 -0.70 11.07 -19.15
C ILE A 430 -1.21 12.39 -18.53
N GLU A 431 -1.40 13.45 -19.33
CA GLU A 431 -1.99 14.73 -18.89
C GLU A 431 -3.39 14.53 -18.27
N ALA A 432 -4.20 13.63 -18.83
CA ALA A 432 -5.51 13.27 -18.29
C ALA A 432 -5.46 12.47 -16.96
N ARG A 433 -4.26 12.05 -16.52
CA ARG A 433 -4.03 11.25 -15.30
C ARG A 433 -3.09 11.91 -14.29
N LEU A 434 -2.54 13.07 -14.62
CA LEU A 434 -1.68 13.86 -13.74
C LEU A 434 -2.53 14.59 -12.69
N PRO A 435 -2.20 14.52 -11.39
CA PRO A 435 -2.67 15.51 -10.43
C PRO A 435 -2.05 16.87 -10.80
N LYS A 436 -2.81 17.97 -10.69
CA LYS A 436 -2.25 19.30 -10.96
C LYS A 436 -1.35 19.71 -9.80
N ALA A 437 -0.12 20.13 -10.11
CA ALA A 437 0.80 20.66 -9.11
C ALA A 437 0.33 22.04 -8.62
N ARG A 438 0.82 22.43 -7.44
CA ARG A 438 0.53 23.73 -6.80
C ARG A 438 1.63 24.71 -7.16
N SER A 439 1.33 26.00 -7.25
CA SER A 439 2.36 27.00 -7.57
C SER A 439 3.28 27.29 -6.36
N ASP A 440 4.50 27.77 -6.62
CA ASP A 440 5.41 28.27 -5.58
C ASP A 440 4.76 29.30 -4.63
N ALA A 441 3.86 30.13 -5.17
CA ALA A 441 3.11 31.11 -4.40
C ALA A 441 2.14 30.45 -3.40
N ASP A 442 1.53 29.32 -3.78
CA ASP A 442 0.64 28.56 -2.91
C ASP A 442 1.42 27.85 -1.80
N PHE A 443 2.59 27.26 -2.12
CA PHE A 443 3.47 26.64 -1.12
C PHE A 443 3.96 27.66 -0.08
N ALA A 444 4.43 28.84 -0.52
CA ALA A 444 4.85 29.92 0.37
C ALA A 444 3.70 30.42 1.26
N ALA A 445 2.49 30.52 0.70
CA ALA A 445 1.29 30.91 1.44
C ALA A 445 0.84 29.84 2.47
N MET A 446 0.92 28.54 2.12
CA MET A 446 0.63 27.44 3.04
C MET A 446 1.62 27.41 4.20
N ALA A 447 2.93 27.55 3.94
CA ALA A 447 3.95 27.62 4.98
C ALA A 447 3.75 28.80 5.94
N SER A 448 3.36 29.96 5.40
CA SER A 448 3.00 31.15 6.19
C SER A 448 1.76 30.92 7.06
N ALA A 449 0.72 30.26 6.54
CA ALA A 449 -0.47 29.89 7.31
C ALA A 449 -0.14 28.88 8.44
N GLN A 450 0.69 27.87 8.15
CA GLN A 450 1.10 26.87 9.14
C GLN A 450 1.85 27.50 10.31
N ALA A 451 2.82 28.38 10.03
CA ALA A 451 3.60 29.06 11.09
C ALA A 451 2.72 29.90 12.03
N ARG A 452 1.62 30.48 11.53
CA ARG A 452 0.64 31.21 12.36
C ARG A 452 -0.19 30.27 13.23
N ALA A 453 -0.60 29.11 12.70
CA ALA A 453 -1.31 28.09 13.47
C ALA A 453 -0.44 27.43 14.54
N ASP A 454 0.82 27.11 14.24
CA ASP A 454 1.78 26.49 15.17
C ASP A 454 2.02 27.36 16.42
N SER A 455 2.06 28.70 16.25
CA SER A 455 2.18 29.66 17.35
C SER A 455 1.02 29.53 18.37
N VAL A 456 -0.19 29.26 17.89
CA VAL A 456 -1.39 29.06 18.74
C VAL A 456 -1.42 27.64 19.30
N ALA A 457 -1.11 26.63 18.48
CA ALA A 457 -1.04 25.23 18.89
C ALA A 457 -0.09 25.04 20.08
N HIS A 458 1.05 25.73 20.06
CA HIS A 458 2.06 25.65 21.12
C HIS A 458 1.55 26.14 22.48
N ALA A 459 0.66 27.14 22.52
CA ALA A 459 0.02 27.60 23.76
C ALA A 459 -0.88 26.53 24.40
N PHE A 460 -1.34 25.55 23.61
CA PHE A 460 -2.05 24.35 24.08
C PHE A 460 -1.14 23.12 24.22
N GLY A 461 0.18 23.26 24.04
CA GLY A 461 1.15 22.16 24.11
C GLY A 461 1.12 21.21 22.92
N LYS A 462 0.66 21.68 21.75
CA LYS A 462 0.52 20.89 20.50
C LYS A 462 1.29 21.54 19.34
N SER A 463 1.30 20.87 18.20
CA SER A 463 1.71 21.41 16.90
C SER A 463 0.53 21.38 15.92
N ALA A 464 0.54 22.26 14.93
CA ALA A 464 -0.49 22.33 13.89
C ALA A 464 -0.31 21.22 12.84
N PRO A 465 -1.40 20.66 12.29
CA PRO A 465 -1.32 19.62 11.26
C PRO A 465 -0.82 20.20 9.93
N ARG A 466 -0.01 19.44 9.19
CA ARG A 466 0.54 19.82 7.87
C ARG A 466 -0.54 19.81 6.76
N PRO A 467 -0.29 20.40 5.58
CA PRO A 467 -1.18 20.28 4.42
C PRO A 467 -1.37 18.82 4.00
N LEU A 468 -2.56 18.49 3.50
CA LEU A 468 -2.88 17.18 2.92
C LEU A 468 -2.62 17.19 1.40
N ASP A 469 -2.56 16.01 0.78
CA ASP A 469 -2.42 15.88 -0.67
C ASP A 469 -3.70 16.34 -1.39
N GLY A 470 -3.55 17.04 -2.51
CA GLY A 470 -4.67 17.62 -3.29
C GLY A 470 -5.41 18.81 -2.65
N GLU A 471 -5.28 19.04 -1.33
CA GLU A 471 -5.87 20.18 -0.60
C GLU A 471 -5.42 21.54 -1.18
N ASP A 472 -6.32 22.53 -1.27
CA ASP A 472 -5.97 23.87 -1.73
C ASP A 472 -5.58 24.79 -0.56
N LEU A 473 -5.00 25.97 -0.85
CA LEU A 473 -4.55 26.92 0.19
C LEU A 473 -5.72 27.33 1.11
N THR A 474 -6.91 27.49 0.54
CA THR A 474 -8.12 27.89 1.24
C THR A 474 -8.59 26.77 2.17
N GLY A 475 -8.75 25.54 1.69
CA GLY A 475 -9.11 24.36 2.48
C GLY A 475 -8.11 24.10 3.61
N TYR A 476 -6.81 24.22 3.34
CA TYR A 476 -5.79 24.05 4.38
C TYR A 476 -5.94 25.08 5.51
N ARG A 477 -6.12 26.36 5.17
CA ARG A 477 -6.35 27.45 6.15
C ARG A 477 -7.65 27.25 6.94
N GLN A 478 -8.72 26.82 6.27
CA GLN A 478 -9.99 26.50 6.93
C GLN A 478 -9.86 25.34 7.92
N ARG A 479 -9.10 24.30 7.57
CA ARG A 479 -8.83 23.14 8.44
C ARG A 479 -7.96 23.51 9.65
N LEU A 480 -6.89 24.28 9.45
CA LEU A 480 -6.09 24.81 10.57
C LEU A 480 -6.94 25.62 11.55
N LEU A 481 -7.91 26.39 11.04
CA LEU A 481 -8.79 27.20 11.87
C LEU A 481 -9.85 26.39 12.62
N SER A 482 -10.34 25.28 12.04
CA SER A 482 -11.39 24.46 12.67
C SER A 482 -10.93 23.83 14.00
N ASP A 483 -9.65 23.45 14.10
CA ASP A 483 -9.04 22.92 15.33
C ASP A 483 -9.15 23.89 16.52
N PHE A 484 -9.10 25.21 16.27
CA PHE A 484 -9.16 26.26 17.29
C PHE A 484 -10.53 26.96 17.38
N GLN A 485 -11.40 26.73 16.40
CA GLN A 485 -12.68 27.43 16.22
C GLN A 485 -13.61 27.32 17.43
N SER A 486 -13.59 26.18 18.14
CA SER A 486 -14.42 25.94 19.33
C SER A 486 -14.18 26.95 20.47
N HIS A 487 -13.01 27.60 20.49
CA HIS A 487 -12.64 28.61 21.48
C HIS A 487 -13.17 30.02 21.16
N SER A 488 -13.52 30.31 19.90
CA SER A 488 -14.03 31.63 19.51
C SER A 488 -15.55 31.75 19.70
N PRO A 489 -16.06 32.65 20.56
CA PRO A 489 -17.50 32.80 20.75
C PRO A 489 -18.25 33.21 19.48
N SER A 490 -17.60 34.00 18.62
CA SER A 490 -18.15 34.50 17.35
C SER A 490 -18.12 33.46 16.25
N TRP A 491 -17.08 32.61 16.21
CA TRP A 491 -16.85 31.69 15.10
C TRP A 491 -17.14 30.22 15.42
N LYS A 492 -17.29 29.79 16.68
CA LYS A 492 -17.56 28.38 17.09
C LYS A 492 -18.74 27.66 16.42
N GLY A 493 -19.66 28.40 15.80
CA GLY A 493 -20.81 27.86 15.07
C GLY A 493 -20.81 28.19 13.57
N ALA A 494 -19.80 28.89 13.07
CA ALA A 494 -19.63 29.16 11.65
C ALA A 494 -19.13 27.90 10.92
N LYS A 495 -19.33 27.83 9.60
CA LYS A 495 -18.67 26.82 8.76
C LYS A 495 -17.49 27.48 8.05
N LEU A 496 -16.28 27.15 8.46
CA LEU A 496 -15.07 27.71 7.84
C LEU A 496 -14.92 27.23 6.40
N THR A 497 -15.32 25.99 6.11
CA THR A 497 -15.37 25.39 4.76
C THR A 497 -16.08 26.26 3.72
N ASP A 498 -17.06 27.05 4.17
CA ASP A 498 -17.94 27.82 3.30
C ASP A 498 -17.34 29.21 2.99
N ILE A 499 -16.18 29.56 3.56
CA ILE A 499 -15.47 30.82 3.38
C ILE A 499 -14.42 30.67 2.27
N SER A 500 -14.84 30.83 1.02
CA SER A 500 -13.94 30.81 -0.14
C SER A 500 -13.23 32.17 -0.40
N ASP A 501 -13.68 33.25 0.23
CA ASP A 501 -13.06 34.57 0.14
C ASP A 501 -11.86 34.68 1.11
N SER A 502 -10.66 34.85 0.56
CA SER A 502 -9.41 34.97 1.31
C SER A 502 -9.39 36.15 2.29
N ALA A 503 -10.06 37.27 1.97
CA ALA A 503 -10.12 38.45 2.84
C ALA A 503 -11.04 38.22 4.06
N VAL A 504 -12.11 37.45 3.88
CA VAL A 504 -12.96 37.00 5.00
C VAL A 504 -12.22 35.95 5.84
N LEU A 505 -11.47 35.06 5.17
CA LEU A 505 -10.65 34.06 5.85
C LEU A 505 -9.53 34.69 6.69
N ASP A 506 -8.90 35.78 6.23
CA ASP A 506 -7.94 36.58 7.01
C ASP A 506 -8.53 37.18 8.29
N ILE A 507 -9.80 37.59 8.26
CA ILE A 507 -10.51 38.16 9.42
C ILE A 507 -10.85 37.04 10.41
N ALA A 508 -11.39 35.92 9.91
CA ALA A 508 -11.64 34.73 10.72
C ALA A 508 -10.34 34.21 11.35
N GLU A 509 -9.24 34.18 10.59
CA GLU A 509 -7.93 33.71 11.07
C GLU A 509 -7.42 34.54 12.26
N LYS A 510 -7.43 35.87 12.13
CA LYS A 510 -7.02 36.77 13.21
C LYS A 510 -7.90 36.64 14.45
N GLN A 511 -9.21 36.50 14.29
CA GLN A 511 -10.15 36.50 15.42
C GLN A 511 -10.18 35.15 16.14
N ILE A 512 -10.20 34.03 15.41
CA ILE A 512 -10.21 32.68 16.00
C ILE A 512 -8.91 32.42 16.76
N TYR A 513 -7.76 32.75 16.18
CA TYR A 513 -6.46 32.55 16.84
C TYR A 513 -6.30 33.46 18.07
N ALA A 514 -6.79 34.70 18.03
CA ALA A 514 -6.81 35.58 19.20
C ALA A 514 -7.71 35.02 20.32
N ASP A 515 -8.95 34.63 20.00
CA ASP A 515 -9.88 34.05 20.99
C ASP A 515 -9.35 32.72 21.56
N ALA A 516 -8.75 31.86 20.73
CA ALA A 516 -8.14 30.62 21.16
C ALA A 516 -6.93 30.85 22.08
N MET A 517 -6.09 31.82 21.77
CA MET A 517 -4.97 32.19 22.64
C MET A 517 -5.45 32.84 23.96
N ILE A 518 -6.57 33.57 23.95
CA ILE A 518 -7.22 34.03 25.19
C ILE A 518 -7.78 32.85 26.00
N ALA A 519 -8.38 31.85 25.34
CA ALA A 519 -8.93 30.65 25.99
C ALA A 519 -7.84 29.74 26.58
N ALA A 520 -6.71 29.55 25.89
CA ALA A 520 -5.52 28.87 26.43
C ALA A 520 -5.05 29.51 27.75
N ASN A 521 -5.05 30.85 27.77
CA ASN A 521 -4.66 31.66 28.92
C ASN A 521 -5.78 31.84 29.97
N THR A 522 -7.01 31.37 29.70
CA THR A 522 -8.21 31.53 30.55
C THR A 522 -9.04 30.22 30.64
N PRO A 523 -8.48 29.11 31.12
CA PRO A 523 -9.18 27.82 31.20
C PRO A 523 -10.37 27.86 32.18
N GLY A 524 -11.45 27.18 31.79
CA GLY A 524 -12.71 27.14 32.54
C GLY A 524 -12.63 26.50 33.94
N ALA A 525 -13.64 26.79 34.76
CA ALA A 525 -13.77 26.28 36.12
C ALA A 525 -13.77 24.74 36.17
N PRO A 526 -12.97 24.10 37.05
CA PRO A 526 -12.96 22.65 37.22
C PRO A 526 -14.34 22.06 37.50
N SER A 527 -14.68 20.95 36.85
CA SER A 527 -15.95 20.20 36.93
C SER A 527 -16.22 19.49 38.29
N GLY A 528 -15.62 20.01 39.37
CA GLY A 528 -15.81 19.57 40.76
C GLY A 528 -15.72 20.71 41.79
N GLY A 529 -15.82 21.98 41.36
CA GLY A 529 -15.85 23.13 42.28
C GLY A 529 -14.49 23.49 42.91
N GLY A 530 -13.39 23.21 42.21
CA GLY A 530 -12.05 23.65 42.59
C GLY A 530 -11.66 25.01 41.99
N LEU A 531 -10.55 25.57 42.44
CA LEU A 531 -9.82 26.66 41.76
C LEU A 531 -8.58 26.07 41.07
N ARG A 532 -8.33 26.42 39.80
CA ARG A 532 -7.15 26.01 39.02
C ARG A 532 -6.20 27.18 38.84
N GLU A 533 -4.92 26.98 39.15
CA GLU A 533 -3.84 27.95 38.88
C GLU A 533 -3.44 27.95 37.39
N VAL A 534 -3.19 29.15 36.86
CA VAL A 534 -2.73 29.43 35.49
C VAL A 534 -1.61 30.46 35.59
N LYS A 535 -0.45 30.17 34.97
CA LYS A 535 0.75 31.01 35.08
C LYS A 535 1.11 31.60 33.73
N ASN A 536 0.82 32.89 33.56
CA ASN A 536 1.13 33.63 32.35
C ASN A 536 2.35 34.51 32.60
N ARG A 537 3.08 34.85 31.54
CA ARG A 537 4.22 35.77 31.61
C ARG A 537 3.82 37.05 30.90
N SER A 538 3.92 38.20 31.56
CA SER A 538 3.61 39.48 30.94
C SER A 538 4.68 39.90 29.94
N ASP A 539 4.37 40.86 29.07
CA ASP A 539 5.31 41.41 28.09
C ASP A 539 6.56 42.06 28.73
N ALA A 540 6.47 42.41 30.02
CA ALA A 540 7.60 42.86 30.83
C ALA A 540 8.44 41.71 31.44
N GLY A 541 8.14 40.44 31.09
CA GLY A 541 8.87 39.24 31.50
C GLY A 541 8.49 38.65 32.86
N HIS A 542 7.54 39.27 33.59
CA HIS A 542 7.14 38.86 34.95
C HIS A 542 6.11 37.73 34.92
N SER A 543 6.24 36.73 35.80
CA SER A 543 5.25 35.65 35.94
C SER A 543 4.08 36.05 36.85
N ILE A 544 2.87 36.05 36.29
CA ILE A 544 1.61 36.32 36.97
C ILE A 544 0.87 34.99 37.12
N SER A 545 0.48 34.63 38.35
CA SER A 545 -0.31 33.44 38.63
C SER A 545 -1.75 33.84 38.96
N MET A 546 -2.71 33.40 38.15
CA MET A 546 -4.15 33.66 38.32
C MET A 546 -4.91 32.34 38.56
N PHE A 547 -5.99 32.40 39.34
CA PHE A 547 -6.76 31.22 39.73
C PHE A 547 -8.21 31.32 39.25
N TYR A 548 -8.72 30.27 38.58
CA TYR A 548 -10.05 30.23 37.97
C TYR A 548 -10.88 29.05 38.49
N GLY A 549 -12.16 29.29 38.86
CA GLY A 549 -13.04 28.28 39.46
C GLY A 549 -14.16 28.88 40.33
N ASP A 550 -14.96 28.04 41.00
CA ASP A 550 -15.98 28.51 41.98
C ASP A 550 -15.35 28.69 43.38
N PRO A 551 -15.29 29.93 43.91
CA PRO A 551 -14.78 30.16 45.26
C PRO A 551 -15.67 29.54 46.34
N SER A 552 -16.98 29.36 46.10
CA SER A 552 -17.94 28.88 47.09
C SER A 552 -17.76 27.40 47.40
N ALA A 553 -17.51 26.57 46.39
CA ALA A 553 -17.20 25.16 46.56
C ALA A 553 -15.84 24.94 47.25
N TRP A 554 -14.80 25.74 46.95
CA TRP A 554 -13.56 25.73 47.73
C TRP A 554 -13.78 26.17 49.19
N MET A 555 -14.50 27.27 49.42
CA MET A 555 -14.82 27.79 50.76
C MET A 555 -15.79 26.91 51.56
N SER A 556 -16.48 25.96 50.92
CA SER A 556 -17.43 25.06 51.60
C SER A 556 -16.78 24.26 52.73
N LYS A 557 -15.51 23.87 52.59
CA LYS A 557 -14.72 23.15 53.60
C LYS A 557 -14.46 23.97 54.87
N PHE A 558 -14.65 25.28 54.82
CA PHE A 558 -14.46 26.20 55.94
C PHE A 558 -15.80 26.68 56.55
N LYS A 559 -16.95 26.28 56.00
CA LYS A 559 -18.28 26.55 56.60
C LYS A 559 -18.58 25.48 57.66
N MET A 560 -18.79 25.90 58.91
CA MET A 560 -19.19 24.97 59.98
C MET A 560 -20.60 24.39 59.72
N PRO A 561 -20.86 23.11 60.03
CA PRO A 561 -22.17 22.51 59.86
C PRO A 561 -23.21 23.14 60.79
N THR A 562 -24.38 23.47 60.24
CA THR A 562 -25.52 24.03 60.96
C THR A 562 -26.07 23.04 61.99
N ARG A 563 -25.78 23.27 63.28
CA ARG A 563 -26.32 22.46 64.38
C ARG A 563 -27.81 22.76 64.57
N ARG A 564 -28.65 21.73 64.46
CA ARG A 564 -30.09 21.79 64.75
C ARG A 564 -30.33 21.24 66.16
N VAL A 565 -31.02 21.99 67.02
CA VAL A 565 -31.37 21.53 68.37
C VAL A 565 -32.44 20.45 68.28
N THR A 566 -32.11 19.23 68.72
CA THR A 566 -33.00 18.05 68.63
C THR A 566 -33.84 17.82 69.89
N HIS A 567 -33.39 18.32 71.05
CA HIS A 567 -34.15 18.36 72.29
C HIS A 567 -33.64 19.48 73.22
N ILE A 568 -34.51 20.00 74.08
CA ILE A 568 -34.17 20.92 75.17
C ILE A 568 -34.69 20.28 76.45
N ASN A 569 -33.77 19.99 77.39
CA ASN A 569 -34.11 19.34 78.64
C ASN A 569 -34.75 20.36 79.61
N LYS A 570 -35.99 20.13 80.04
CA LYS A 570 -36.66 20.94 81.07
C LYS A 570 -36.64 20.16 82.38
N GLY A 571 -35.91 20.66 83.36
CA GLY A 571 -35.87 20.09 84.72
C GLY A 571 -36.89 20.74 85.64
N ALA A 572 -37.42 19.94 86.57
CA ALA A 572 -38.49 20.21 87.54
C ALA A 572 -39.90 20.32 86.92
#